data_AF-A0AAE0C3E2-F1
#
_entry.id   AF-A0AAE0C3E2-F1
#
_cell.length_a   1.000
_cell.length_b   1.000
_cell.length_c   1.000
_cell.angle_alpha   90.00
_cell.angle_beta   90.00
_cell.angle_gamma   90.00
#
_symmetry.space_group_name_H-M   'P 1'
#
loop_
_entity.id
_entity.type
_entity.pdbx_description
1 polymer ?
#
loop_
_entity_poly.entity_id
_entity_poly.type
_entity_poly.pdbx_seq_one_letter_code
_entity_poly.pdbx_strand_id
1 'polypeptide(L)'
;MRCPFYVCRQDDSLAVFPENDLDADVVNQTTDRSVVYTSDTKVFNGTESGTISFGELPFSGAQPRTVKLHVKTTAKDFCLLSIGSSAQNQAFNVVSYGGKGCLGLMGFNHDIYPASCCNPINDGEYHKVVVVYDGDTLYLAVDDKLQSSHAETFDTRGQSNFLGKSNDLHAPKYFKGEMKGLEIYSRAWTPFETYGWHEPSTPPKPPPTPQYPPLVPASGDLVAIIMAGPSSHSQVGDGKNPSRHLRNHVLAPLLGRFDLGLFITCDELDVGGWKTYINPLYPYLFGWDLQPGTALPDIDQTRFKDGPCKIKGLRNSADHCRDYYLQYGHLLNSFNLMRNFELKHLLQFSYVIKARADLQYKPDNVFRPAWFEHLPERTVGATSTEFHMRDRWMEREPPLWPNGMSDQFVFGSRDTMKIYFDLFYSKREDHGWVEVIVAGHVQEMNLSVITVELQTSQAGGKKFVNGKDGVWVKTPCRLCFNPCRFRNPDFCDSSNNTVVFRSA
;
A
#
# COMPACT_ATOMS: atom_id res chain seq x y z
N MET A 1 55.27 4.32 1.56
CA MET A 1 54.60 5.49 0.93
C MET A 1 53.48 5.91 1.86
N ARG A 2 53.62 7.09 2.48
CA ARG A 2 52.69 7.65 3.47
C ARG A 2 52.01 8.86 2.81
N CYS A 3 50.68 8.86 2.73
CA CYS A 3 49.90 10.07 2.46
C CYS A 3 49.18 10.51 3.75
N PRO A 4 49.06 11.84 3.99
CA PRO A 4 48.74 12.38 5.30
C PRO A 4 47.24 12.63 5.54
N PHE A 5 46.90 12.68 6.82
CA PHE A 5 45.65 13.13 7.40
C PHE A 5 45.36 14.61 7.10
N TYR A 6 44.10 14.95 6.80
CA TYR A 6 43.55 16.29 6.98
C TYR A 6 42.44 16.27 8.03
N VAL A 7 42.64 17.08 9.06
CA VAL A 7 41.68 17.46 10.11
C VAL A 7 41.16 18.84 9.73
N CYS A 8 39.85 19.03 9.65
CA CYS A 8 39.25 20.37 9.61
C CYS A 8 38.48 20.62 10.90
N ARG A 9 38.89 21.69 11.59
CA ARG A 9 38.23 22.29 12.76
C ARG A 9 37.13 23.26 12.31
N GLN A 10 36.15 23.35 13.20
CA GLN A 10 35.12 24.36 13.42
C GLN A 10 35.63 25.80 13.30
N ASP A 11 34.82 26.70 12.73
CA ASP A 11 34.79 28.11 13.11
C ASP A 11 33.36 28.65 13.04
N ASP A 12 32.94 29.29 14.13
CA ASP A 12 31.71 30.02 14.33
C ASP A 12 31.78 31.40 13.65
N SER A 13 30.72 31.81 12.95
CA SER A 13 30.35 33.23 12.94
C SER A 13 28.87 33.43 12.62
N LEU A 14 28.22 34.11 13.57
CA LEU A 14 26.86 34.60 13.57
C LEU A 14 26.65 35.65 12.46
N ALA A 15 25.57 35.49 11.69
CA ALA A 15 24.96 36.58 10.93
C ALA A 15 23.48 36.67 11.31
N VAL A 16 23.15 37.70 12.08
CA VAL A 16 21.79 38.14 12.40
C VAL A 16 21.28 38.96 11.22
N PHE A 17 20.10 38.61 10.69
CA PHE A 17 19.35 39.45 9.76
C PHE A 17 17.95 39.75 10.35
N PRO A 18 17.40 40.96 10.12
CA PRO A 18 16.29 41.50 10.89
C PRO A 18 14.93 40.93 10.44
N GLU A 19 14.05 40.72 11.42
CA GLU A 19 12.62 40.49 11.24
C GLU A 19 11.98 41.77 10.66
N ASN A 20 11.30 41.63 9.53
CA ASN A 20 10.30 42.58 9.08
C ASN A 20 8.97 41.83 8.93
N ASP A 21 7.96 42.37 9.60
CA ASP A 21 6.54 42.05 9.49
C ASP A 21 6.07 41.96 8.04
N LEU A 22 5.38 40.86 7.72
CA LEU A 22 4.33 40.83 6.70
C LEU A 22 3.18 39.96 7.19
N ASP A 23 2.10 40.62 7.59
CA ASP A 23 0.74 40.07 7.57
C ASP A 23 0.46 39.41 6.21
N ALA A 24 -0.03 38.17 6.23
CA ALA A 24 -1.05 37.69 5.31
C ALA A 24 -1.51 36.27 5.72
N ASP A 25 -2.78 36.18 6.11
CA ASP A 25 -3.60 34.99 5.95
C ASP A 25 -3.41 34.40 4.55
N VAL A 26 -2.72 33.26 4.45
CA VAL A 26 -2.78 32.40 3.26
C VAL A 26 -3.17 31.01 3.73
N VAL A 27 -4.47 30.75 3.66
CA VAL A 27 -5.06 29.42 3.76
C VAL A 27 -4.45 28.56 2.65
N ASN A 28 -3.55 27.63 3.00
CA ASN A 28 -3.06 26.60 2.09
C ASN A 28 -4.19 25.60 1.79
N GLN A 29 -5.05 25.93 0.83
CA GLN A 29 -5.88 24.95 0.14
C GLN A 29 -4.97 24.15 -0.81
N THR A 30 -4.57 22.94 -0.39
CA THR A 30 -4.02 21.93 -1.29
C THR A 30 -5.14 21.45 -2.20
N THR A 31 -5.33 22.11 -3.35
CA THR A 31 -6.23 21.64 -4.40
C THR A 31 -5.66 20.35 -4.99
N ASP A 32 -6.35 19.22 -4.75
CA ASP A 32 -6.18 18.00 -5.54
C ASP A 32 -6.32 18.40 -7.02
N ARG A 33 -5.27 18.19 -7.82
CA ARG A 33 -5.21 18.60 -9.25
C ARG A 33 -6.26 17.90 -10.11
N SER A 34 -6.96 16.89 -9.58
CA SER A 34 -8.07 16.23 -10.25
C SER A 34 -9.43 16.89 -10.01
N VAL A 35 -9.53 17.87 -9.09
CA VAL A 35 -10.76 18.66 -8.89
C VAL A 35 -10.91 19.63 -10.06
N VAL A 36 -12.01 19.47 -10.81
CA VAL A 36 -12.31 20.27 -12.01
C VAL A 36 -13.40 21.30 -11.78
N TYR A 37 -14.15 21.17 -10.68
CA TYR A 37 -15.15 22.15 -10.28
C TYR A 37 -15.39 22.08 -8.77
N THR A 38 -15.55 23.25 -8.16
CA THR A 38 -16.02 23.38 -6.78
C THR A 38 -17.13 24.42 -6.68
N SER A 39 -18.00 24.28 -5.67
CA SER A 39 -18.92 25.35 -5.32
C SER A 39 -19.10 25.51 -3.81
N ASP A 40 -19.33 26.75 -3.41
CA ASP A 40 -19.77 27.10 -2.06
C ASP A 40 -21.22 26.66 -1.81
N THR A 41 -21.68 26.91 -0.59
CA THR A 41 -23.07 26.69 -0.19
C THR A 41 -24.03 27.53 -1.02
N LYS A 42 -25.11 26.91 -1.52
CA LYS A 42 -26.17 27.58 -2.27
C LYS A 42 -27.55 27.08 -1.82
N VAL A 43 -28.47 28.03 -1.67
CA VAL A 43 -29.90 27.78 -1.47
C VAL A 43 -30.58 27.77 -2.85
N PHE A 44 -31.33 26.70 -3.13
CA PHE A 44 -32.10 26.51 -4.35
C PHE A 44 -33.59 26.62 -4.05
N ASN A 45 -34.30 27.40 -4.86
CA ASN A 45 -35.71 27.74 -4.64
C ASN A 45 -36.70 26.80 -5.36
N GLY A 46 -36.22 25.78 -6.08
CA GLY A 46 -37.08 24.89 -6.88
C GLY A 46 -37.52 25.48 -8.22
N THR A 47 -36.82 26.49 -8.74
CA THR A 47 -37.12 27.14 -10.02
C THR A 47 -35.84 27.37 -10.83
N GLU A 48 -35.99 27.67 -12.12
CA GLU A 48 -34.85 27.87 -13.03
C GLU A 48 -33.89 28.98 -12.58
N SER A 49 -34.41 30.09 -12.06
CA SER A 49 -33.61 31.21 -11.59
C SER A 49 -32.71 30.89 -10.39
N GLY A 50 -32.97 29.77 -9.70
CA GLY A 50 -32.19 29.29 -8.57
C GLY A 50 -31.03 28.35 -8.93
N THR A 51 -30.87 27.99 -10.21
CA THR A 51 -29.91 26.96 -10.66
C THR A 51 -28.52 27.54 -10.94
N ILE A 52 -27.51 26.69 -11.02
CA ILE A 52 -26.15 27.08 -11.43
C ILE A 52 -25.80 26.28 -12.68
N SER A 53 -25.42 26.97 -13.75
CA SER A 53 -24.72 26.33 -14.88
C SER A 53 -23.23 26.42 -14.60
N PHE A 54 -22.56 25.28 -14.66
CA PHE A 54 -21.10 25.24 -14.68
C PHE A 54 -20.65 24.84 -16.08
N GLY A 55 -19.57 25.44 -16.56
CA GLY A 55 -19.14 25.37 -17.96
C GLY A 55 -18.66 23.98 -18.39
N GLU A 56 -17.75 23.96 -19.35
CA GLU A 56 -17.22 22.71 -19.88
C GLU A 56 -16.42 21.96 -18.82
N LEU A 57 -16.68 20.65 -18.70
CA LEU A 57 -15.90 19.73 -17.89
C LEU A 57 -14.87 19.01 -18.77
N PRO A 58 -13.65 18.72 -18.27
CA PRO A 58 -12.57 18.14 -19.06
C PRO A 58 -12.70 16.62 -19.24
N PHE A 59 -13.94 16.10 -19.20
CA PHE A 59 -14.21 14.70 -19.46
C PHE A 59 -15.47 14.48 -20.31
N SER A 60 -15.48 13.38 -21.05
CA SER A 60 -16.61 12.94 -21.88
C SER A 60 -16.61 11.42 -22.08
N GLY A 61 -17.65 10.89 -22.73
CA GLY A 61 -17.82 9.46 -23.00
C GLY A 61 -17.71 8.64 -21.73
N ALA A 62 -16.98 7.53 -21.79
CA ALA A 62 -16.74 6.61 -20.68
C ALA A 62 -15.57 7.02 -19.76
N GLN A 63 -15.09 8.27 -19.81
CA GLN A 63 -13.96 8.65 -18.94
C GLN A 63 -14.31 8.61 -17.43
N PRO A 64 -13.40 8.22 -16.54
CA PRO A 64 -13.68 8.18 -15.11
C PRO A 64 -14.01 9.56 -14.52
N ARG A 65 -14.87 9.60 -13.51
CA ARG A 65 -15.23 10.83 -12.78
C ARG A 65 -15.83 10.55 -11.41
N THR A 66 -15.73 11.54 -10.53
CA THR A 66 -16.37 11.52 -9.21
C THR A 66 -17.08 12.82 -8.94
N VAL A 67 -18.24 12.75 -8.29
CA VAL A 67 -19.01 13.87 -7.79
C VAL A 67 -19.19 13.68 -6.29
N LYS A 68 -18.89 14.71 -5.51
CA LYS A 68 -19.18 14.77 -4.07
C LYS A 68 -19.92 16.05 -3.76
N LEU A 69 -20.96 15.97 -2.94
CA LEU A 69 -21.65 17.15 -2.41
C LEU A 69 -22.38 16.82 -1.12
N HIS A 70 -22.74 17.84 -0.35
CA HIS A 70 -23.70 17.72 0.76
C HIS A 70 -25.02 18.38 0.37
N VAL A 71 -26.13 17.72 0.71
CA VAL A 71 -27.48 18.13 0.31
C VAL A 71 -28.41 18.12 1.51
N LYS A 72 -29.29 19.11 1.60
CA LYS A 72 -30.37 19.19 2.58
C LYS A 72 -31.67 19.54 1.88
N THR A 73 -32.68 18.68 1.98
CA THR A 73 -33.96 18.89 1.28
C THR A 73 -35.13 18.21 1.97
N THR A 74 -36.34 18.66 1.65
CA THR A 74 -37.60 17.95 1.90
C THR A 74 -38.37 17.66 0.61
N ALA A 75 -37.80 18.03 -0.55
CA ALA A 75 -38.36 17.75 -1.86
C ALA A 75 -38.33 16.24 -2.12
N LYS A 76 -39.25 15.76 -2.97
CA LYS A 76 -39.39 14.32 -3.25
C LYS A 76 -38.97 13.94 -4.67
N ASP A 77 -39.17 14.84 -5.62
CA ASP A 77 -38.78 14.68 -7.02
C ASP A 77 -37.92 15.87 -7.44
N PHE A 78 -36.67 15.62 -7.82
CA PHE A 78 -35.69 16.66 -8.12
C PHE A 78 -34.47 16.11 -8.88
N CYS A 79 -33.66 17.02 -9.41
CA CYS A 79 -32.32 16.72 -9.92
C CYS A 79 -31.29 17.54 -9.14
N LEU A 80 -30.31 16.87 -8.53
CA LEU A 80 -29.21 17.52 -7.82
C LEU A 80 -28.20 18.06 -8.81
N LEU A 81 -27.74 17.21 -9.71
CA LEU A 81 -26.67 17.51 -10.66
C LEU A 81 -27.02 16.89 -12.01
N SER A 82 -26.77 17.62 -13.08
CA SER A 82 -26.76 17.09 -14.44
C SER A 82 -25.43 17.38 -15.11
N ILE A 83 -24.92 16.38 -15.83
CA ILE A 83 -23.73 16.47 -16.67
C ILE A 83 -24.06 15.84 -18.03
N GLY A 84 -23.57 16.44 -19.10
CA GLY A 84 -23.82 15.99 -20.47
C GLY A 84 -25.17 16.44 -21.02
N SER A 85 -25.62 15.85 -22.12
CA SER A 85 -26.80 16.27 -22.88
C SER A 85 -28.05 15.48 -22.48
N SER A 86 -29.23 15.99 -22.83
CA SER A 86 -30.50 15.26 -22.67
C SER A 86 -30.74 14.21 -23.76
N ALA A 87 -29.77 13.95 -24.63
CA ALA A 87 -29.90 12.91 -25.64
C ALA A 87 -29.76 11.52 -25.01
N GLN A 88 -30.31 10.53 -25.70
CA GLN A 88 -30.26 9.15 -25.25
C GLN A 88 -28.82 8.68 -25.01
N ASN A 89 -28.58 8.14 -23.81
CA ASN A 89 -27.31 7.57 -23.33
C ASN A 89 -26.19 8.60 -23.05
N GLN A 90 -26.50 9.90 -23.15
CA GLN A 90 -25.50 10.97 -23.03
C GLN A 90 -25.61 11.77 -21.73
N ALA A 91 -26.60 11.46 -20.89
CA ALA A 91 -26.80 12.11 -19.61
C ALA A 91 -26.01 11.42 -18.48
N PHE A 92 -25.66 12.20 -17.46
CA PHE A 92 -25.18 11.72 -16.18
C PHE A 92 -25.82 12.59 -15.10
N ASN A 93 -27.04 12.22 -14.71
CA ASN A 93 -27.87 13.02 -13.82
C ASN A 93 -28.06 12.35 -12.46
N VAL A 94 -27.76 13.04 -11.36
CA VAL A 94 -28.08 12.60 -10.01
C VAL A 94 -29.48 13.09 -9.65
N VAL A 95 -30.42 12.16 -9.52
CA VAL A 95 -31.87 12.47 -9.43
C VAL A 95 -32.54 11.71 -8.29
N SER A 96 -33.69 12.22 -7.85
CA SER A 96 -34.68 11.46 -7.08
C SER A 96 -36.00 11.55 -7.80
N TYR A 97 -36.62 10.41 -8.10
CA TYR A 97 -37.95 10.31 -8.71
C TYR A 97 -38.85 9.30 -7.99
N GLY A 98 -40.15 9.42 -8.21
CA GLY A 98 -41.16 8.51 -7.66
C GLY A 98 -41.55 8.83 -6.21
N GLY A 99 -41.25 10.05 -5.75
CA GLY A 99 -41.80 10.57 -4.49
C GLY A 99 -41.09 10.09 -3.20
N LYS A 100 -40.00 9.32 -3.31
CA LYS A 100 -39.39 8.62 -2.17
C LYS A 100 -38.14 9.29 -1.58
N GLY A 101 -37.53 10.26 -2.28
CA GLY A 101 -36.28 10.91 -1.82
C GLY A 101 -35.03 10.04 -1.97
N CYS A 102 -35.12 8.91 -2.67
CA CYS A 102 -33.97 8.03 -2.94
C CYS A 102 -33.23 8.55 -4.15
N LEU A 103 -31.91 8.60 -4.05
CA LEU A 103 -31.09 8.95 -5.17
C LEU A 103 -30.93 7.78 -6.14
N GLY A 104 -30.93 8.12 -7.43
CA GLY A 104 -30.48 7.28 -8.50
C GLY A 104 -29.64 8.10 -9.48
N LEU A 105 -29.13 7.41 -10.49
CA LEU A 105 -28.45 8.03 -11.60
C LEU A 105 -29.25 7.81 -12.88
N MET A 106 -29.55 8.88 -13.59
CA MET A 106 -30.25 8.84 -14.87
C MET A 106 -29.25 9.08 -16.00
N GLY A 107 -29.10 8.06 -16.85
CA GLY A 107 -28.40 8.08 -18.14
C GLY A 107 -29.32 8.34 -19.34
N PHE A 108 -30.62 8.54 -19.06
CA PHE A 108 -31.78 8.66 -19.95
C PHE A 108 -32.34 7.34 -20.51
N ASN A 109 -31.50 6.33 -20.79
CA ASN A 109 -31.99 4.95 -20.97
C ASN A 109 -31.03 3.91 -20.36
N HIS A 110 -30.05 4.40 -19.61
CA HIS A 110 -29.11 3.65 -18.75
C HIS A 110 -29.29 4.17 -17.33
N ASP A 111 -30.53 4.03 -16.85
CA ASP A 111 -30.93 4.56 -15.57
C ASP A 111 -30.68 3.52 -14.48
N ILE A 112 -29.99 3.94 -13.43
CA ILE A 112 -29.60 3.12 -12.30
C ILE A 112 -30.29 3.67 -11.06
N TYR A 113 -31.27 2.92 -10.57
CA TYR A 113 -31.93 3.21 -9.29
C TYR A 113 -31.64 2.07 -8.31
N PRO A 114 -31.47 2.38 -7.01
CA PRO A 114 -31.33 1.34 -6.01
C PRO A 114 -32.60 0.47 -5.96
N ALA A 115 -32.43 -0.85 -5.84
CA ALA A 115 -33.54 -1.81 -5.78
C ALA A 115 -34.49 -1.55 -4.61
N SER A 116 -33.96 -1.00 -3.51
CA SER A 116 -34.71 -0.56 -2.34
C SER A 116 -34.20 0.80 -1.85
N CYS A 117 -35.12 1.65 -1.40
CA CYS A 117 -34.82 2.97 -0.87
C CYS A 117 -34.33 2.89 0.59
N CYS A 118 -33.06 2.55 0.79
CA CYS A 118 -32.53 2.31 2.13
C CYS A 118 -32.18 3.60 2.89
N ASN A 119 -31.70 4.65 2.19
CA ASN A 119 -31.39 5.96 2.76
C ASN A 119 -32.02 7.09 1.91
N PRO A 120 -33.30 7.43 2.13
CA PRO A 120 -33.87 8.65 1.56
C PRO A 120 -33.20 9.89 2.15
N ILE A 121 -32.96 10.92 1.32
CA ILE A 121 -32.24 12.15 1.72
C ILE A 121 -33.14 13.37 1.95
N ASN A 122 -34.46 13.14 2.01
CA ASN A 122 -35.49 14.18 2.02
C ASN A 122 -36.12 14.40 3.40
N ASP A 123 -35.38 14.15 4.46
CA ASP A 123 -35.82 14.31 5.86
C ASP A 123 -35.59 15.72 6.40
N GLY A 124 -34.96 16.60 5.63
CA GLY A 124 -34.62 17.96 6.02
C GLY A 124 -33.27 18.09 6.71
N GLU A 125 -32.44 17.04 6.77
CA GLU A 125 -31.07 17.07 7.30
C GLU A 125 -30.01 17.07 6.18
N TYR A 126 -28.75 17.34 6.55
CA TYR A 126 -27.63 17.30 5.61
C TYR A 126 -27.16 15.86 5.39
N HIS A 127 -27.20 15.42 4.14
CA HIS A 127 -26.64 14.15 3.70
C HIS A 127 -25.41 14.35 2.81
N LYS A 128 -24.40 13.50 2.96
CA LYS A 128 -23.26 13.46 2.05
C LYS A 128 -23.58 12.52 0.89
N VAL A 129 -23.46 13.01 -0.32
CA VAL A 129 -23.69 12.24 -1.55
C VAL A 129 -22.38 12.12 -2.31
N VAL A 130 -21.99 10.89 -2.66
CA VAL A 130 -20.83 10.61 -3.50
C VAL A 130 -21.26 9.70 -4.64
N VAL A 131 -20.92 10.10 -5.86
CA VAL A 131 -21.15 9.31 -7.08
C VAL A 131 -19.82 9.11 -7.79
N VAL A 132 -19.47 7.86 -8.04
CA VAL A 132 -18.24 7.48 -8.74
C VAL A 132 -18.59 6.71 -9.99
N TYR A 133 -17.89 7.02 -11.06
CA TYR A 133 -17.88 6.23 -12.28
C TYR A 133 -16.44 5.97 -12.71
N ASP A 134 -16.05 4.69 -12.83
CA ASP A 134 -14.68 4.26 -13.15
C ASP A 134 -14.42 3.97 -14.63
N GLY A 135 -15.43 4.16 -15.47
CA GLY A 135 -15.40 3.82 -16.89
C GLY A 135 -16.26 2.60 -17.22
N ASP A 136 -16.48 1.71 -16.26
CA ASP A 136 -17.25 0.47 -16.45
C ASP A 136 -18.32 0.26 -15.38
N THR A 137 -18.14 0.86 -14.20
CA THR A 137 -18.98 0.65 -13.03
C THR A 137 -19.34 1.98 -12.38
N LEU A 138 -20.61 2.12 -12.03
CA LEU A 138 -21.12 3.20 -11.21
C LEU A 138 -21.22 2.78 -9.74
N TYR A 139 -20.88 3.69 -8.84
CA TYR A 139 -21.13 3.59 -7.41
C TYR A 139 -21.86 4.83 -6.91
N LEU A 140 -22.92 4.64 -6.13
CA LEU A 140 -23.65 5.71 -5.46
C LEU A 140 -23.61 5.45 -3.95
N ALA A 141 -23.08 6.41 -3.20
CA ALA A 141 -23.06 6.36 -1.74
C ALA A 141 -23.76 7.59 -1.14
N VAL A 142 -24.45 7.34 -0.02
CA VAL A 142 -25.11 8.35 0.80
C VAL A 142 -24.68 8.12 2.24
N ASP A 143 -24.18 9.17 2.91
CA ASP A 143 -23.70 9.14 4.30
C ASP A 143 -22.72 8.01 4.58
N ASP A 144 -21.70 7.91 3.75
CA ASP A 144 -20.67 6.87 3.87
C ASP A 144 -21.20 5.44 3.78
N LYS A 145 -22.33 5.24 3.09
CA LYS A 145 -22.91 3.92 2.83
C LYS A 145 -23.23 3.77 1.36
N LEU A 146 -22.68 2.72 0.75
CA LEU A 146 -23.01 2.32 -0.61
C LEU A 146 -24.51 2.02 -0.72
N GLN A 147 -25.20 2.73 -1.60
CA GLN A 147 -26.61 2.54 -1.91
C GLN A 147 -26.82 1.64 -3.13
N SER A 148 -25.96 1.80 -4.14
CA SER A 148 -26.05 1.04 -5.39
C SER A 148 -24.68 0.91 -6.06
N SER A 149 -24.47 -0.22 -6.75
CA SER A 149 -23.38 -0.42 -7.68
C SER A 149 -23.91 -1.15 -8.91
N HIS A 150 -23.49 -0.72 -10.10
CA HIS A 150 -23.97 -1.30 -11.35
C HIS A 150 -22.88 -1.22 -12.42
N ALA A 151 -22.63 -2.34 -13.11
CA ALA A 151 -21.79 -2.36 -14.30
C ALA A 151 -22.58 -1.74 -15.45
N GLU A 152 -22.09 -0.61 -15.97
CA GLU A 152 -22.76 0.17 -17.01
C GLU A 152 -21.73 1.04 -17.72
N THR A 153 -21.84 1.19 -19.04
CA THR A 153 -20.94 2.08 -19.79
C THR A 153 -21.70 3.33 -20.21
N PHE A 154 -21.32 4.48 -19.64
CA PHE A 154 -21.88 5.78 -20.02
C PHE A 154 -21.13 6.37 -21.20
N ASP A 155 -21.86 6.97 -22.14
CA ASP A 155 -21.31 7.78 -23.22
C ASP A 155 -21.69 9.26 -23.02
N THR A 156 -21.30 9.81 -21.85
CA THR A 156 -21.69 11.18 -21.47
C THR A 156 -21.13 12.20 -22.47
N ARG A 157 -22.02 12.89 -23.19
CA ARG A 157 -21.63 13.84 -24.25
C ARG A 157 -22.34 15.17 -24.10
N GLY A 158 -21.80 16.20 -24.74
CA GLY A 158 -22.29 17.57 -24.60
C GLY A 158 -21.86 18.17 -23.26
N GLN A 159 -22.27 19.41 -23.03
CA GLN A 159 -21.82 20.21 -21.87
C GLN A 159 -23.00 20.99 -21.26
N SER A 160 -24.18 20.37 -21.23
CA SER A 160 -25.37 20.93 -20.58
C SER A 160 -25.33 20.61 -19.08
N ASN A 161 -24.36 21.21 -18.38
CA ASN A 161 -24.06 20.86 -17.00
C ASN A 161 -24.70 21.85 -16.01
N PHE A 162 -25.48 21.33 -15.06
CA PHE A 162 -26.22 22.14 -14.10
C PHE A 162 -26.19 21.56 -12.69
N LEU A 163 -26.16 22.44 -11.69
CA LEU A 163 -26.44 22.15 -10.30
C LEU A 163 -27.85 22.67 -9.98
N GLY A 164 -28.67 21.80 -9.42
CA GLY A 164 -30.05 22.06 -9.01
C GLY A 164 -31.08 21.99 -10.12
N LYS A 165 -30.73 21.44 -11.29
CA LYS A 165 -31.60 21.29 -12.46
C LYS A 165 -31.21 20.06 -13.29
N SER A 166 -32.19 19.40 -13.89
CA SER A 166 -31.93 18.39 -14.94
C SER A 166 -31.63 19.04 -16.28
N ASN A 167 -30.87 18.34 -17.12
CA ASN A 167 -30.58 18.80 -18.48
C ASN A 167 -31.74 18.58 -19.48
N ASP A 168 -32.89 18.07 -19.02
CA ASP A 168 -34.12 17.91 -19.82
C ASP A 168 -34.67 19.28 -20.27
N LEU A 169 -34.81 19.44 -21.58
CA LEU A 169 -35.27 20.68 -22.22
C LEU A 169 -36.79 20.85 -22.21
N HIS A 170 -37.56 19.77 -22.04
CA HIS A 170 -39.02 19.78 -22.13
C HIS A 170 -39.69 19.83 -20.76
N ALA A 171 -39.14 19.09 -19.78
CA ALA A 171 -39.70 18.99 -18.45
C ALA A 171 -38.61 19.03 -17.36
N PRO A 172 -37.84 20.14 -17.27
CA PRO A 172 -36.75 20.26 -16.31
C PRO A 172 -37.24 20.07 -14.88
N LYS A 173 -36.44 19.32 -14.11
CA LYS A 173 -36.67 19.05 -12.69
C LYS A 173 -35.73 19.90 -11.88
N TYR A 174 -36.29 20.70 -10.99
CA TYR A 174 -35.55 21.66 -10.18
C TYR A 174 -35.40 21.16 -8.75
N PHE A 175 -34.23 21.41 -8.16
CA PHE A 175 -33.98 21.14 -6.76
C PHE A 175 -34.47 22.30 -5.88
N LYS A 176 -35.07 21.96 -4.74
CA LYS A 176 -35.41 22.90 -3.66
C LYS A 176 -34.74 22.44 -2.38
N GLY A 177 -33.90 23.28 -1.79
CA GLY A 177 -33.11 22.93 -0.60
C GLY A 177 -31.78 23.65 -0.57
N GLU A 178 -30.83 23.09 0.17
CA GLU A 178 -29.46 23.59 0.28
C GLU A 178 -28.49 22.55 -0.26
N MET A 179 -27.48 22.99 -1.03
CA MET A 179 -26.33 22.16 -1.38
C MET A 179 -25.04 22.89 -1.01
N LYS A 180 -24.00 22.16 -0.59
CA LYS A 180 -22.69 22.73 -0.28
C LYS A 180 -21.55 21.76 -0.55
N GLY A 181 -20.38 22.33 -0.81
CA GLY A 181 -19.14 21.58 -1.01
C GLY A 181 -19.26 20.62 -2.18
N LEU A 182 -19.81 21.09 -3.30
CA LEU A 182 -19.73 20.34 -4.55
C LEU A 182 -18.27 20.28 -4.94
N GLU A 183 -17.80 19.08 -5.24
CA GLU A 183 -16.49 18.80 -5.82
C GLU A 183 -16.71 17.80 -6.96
N ILE A 184 -16.23 18.15 -8.15
CA ILE A 184 -16.21 17.25 -9.30
C ILE A 184 -14.76 16.90 -9.60
N TYR A 185 -14.48 15.62 -9.78
CA TYR A 185 -13.15 15.08 -10.07
C TYR A 185 -13.13 14.44 -11.46
N SER A 186 -12.06 14.64 -12.23
CA SER A 186 -11.82 13.95 -13.52
C SER A 186 -11.23 12.54 -13.36
N ARG A 187 -11.43 11.92 -12.19
CA ARG A 187 -10.99 10.56 -11.89
C ARG A 187 -12.05 9.83 -11.07
N ALA A 188 -12.03 8.51 -11.12
CA ALA A 188 -12.77 7.71 -10.16
C ALA A 188 -12.08 7.70 -8.81
N TRP A 189 -12.88 7.84 -7.77
CA TRP A 189 -12.49 7.51 -6.41
C TRP A 189 -12.60 6.01 -6.19
N THR A 190 -11.71 5.47 -5.38
CA THR A 190 -11.81 4.09 -4.91
C THR A 190 -13.05 3.91 -4.03
N PRO A 191 -13.57 2.68 -3.88
CA PRO A 191 -14.64 2.40 -2.93
C PRO A 191 -14.32 2.88 -1.49
N PHE A 192 -13.03 2.90 -1.11
CA PHE A 192 -12.56 3.42 0.17
C PHE A 192 -12.71 4.95 0.31
N GLU A 193 -12.39 5.72 -0.73
CA GLU A 193 -12.60 7.17 -0.78
C GLU A 193 -14.11 7.54 -0.81
N THR A 194 -14.95 6.64 -1.32
CA THR A 194 -16.37 6.89 -1.61
C THR A 194 -17.29 6.79 -0.39
N TYR A 195 -17.05 5.83 0.50
CA TYR A 195 -17.94 5.54 1.62
C TYR A 195 -17.19 5.26 2.93
N GLY A 196 -16.07 5.94 3.14
CA GLY A 196 -15.18 5.86 4.31
C GLY A 196 -15.75 5.10 5.50
N TRP A 197 -15.30 3.86 5.70
CA TRP A 197 -15.69 3.07 6.87
C TRP A 197 -15.19 3.79 8.13
N HIS A 198 -16.09 4.41 8.89
CA HIS A 198 -15.81 4.98 10.21
C HIS A 198 -16.40 4.08 11.31
N GLU A 199 -15.54 3.57 12.18
CA GLU A 199 -15.91 3.35 13.59
C GLU A 199 -15.70 4.67 14.39
N PRO A 200 -16.37 4.85 15.54
CA PRO A 200 -16.95 6.12 15.96
C PRO A 200 -15.94 7.23 16.34
N SER A 201 -16.35 8.47 16.06
CA SER A 201 -15.65 9.74 16.38
C SER A 201 -15.39 9.88 17.89
N THR A 202 -14.15 9.92 18.37
CA THR A 202 -13.26 11.09 18.39
C THR A 202 -11.84 10.70 18.88
N PRO A 203 -10.74 11.27 18.32
CA PRO A 203 -9.36 10.98 18.75
C PRO A 203 -8.80 12.02 19.75
N PRO A 204 -7.90 11.66 20.68
CA PRO A 204 -7.10 12.63 21.42
C PRO A 204 -5.99 13.23 20.54
N LYS A 205 -5.77 14.54 20.73
CA LYS A 205 -4.85 15.39 19.96
C LYS A 205 -3.41 14.84 19.94
N PRO A 206 -2.77 14.70 18.76
CA PRO A 206 -1.37 14.31 18.66
C PRO A 206 -0.40 15.49 18.96
N PRO A 207 0.80 15.22 19.52
CA PRO A 207 1.86 16.22 19.68
C PRO A 207 2.46 16.67 18.33
N PRO A 208 3.14 17.82 18.25
CA PRO A 208 3.53 18.44 16.98
C PRO A 208 4.50 17.54 16.18
N THR A 209 4.20 17.38 14.90
CA THR A 209 4.98 16.59 13.93
C THR A 209 5.96 17.50 13.18
N PRO A 210 7.21 17.07 12.92
CA PRO A 210 8.16 17.81 12.07
C PRO A 210 7.57 18.08 10.68
N GLN A 211 7.82 19.28 10.13
CA GLN A 211 7.42 19.62 8.77
C GLN A 211 8.24 18.80 7.76
N TYR A 212 7.53 18.05 6.91
CA TYR A 212 8.10 17.38 5.73
C TYR A 212 7.74 18.16 4.46
N PRO A 213 8.62 18.16 3.44
CA PRO A 213 8.43 18.93 2.22
C PRO A 213 7.24 18.44 1.37
N PRO A 214 6.72 19.29 0.45
CA PRO A 214 5.54 18.98 -0.35
C PRO A 214 5.82 17.85 -1.35
N LEU A 215 4.85 16.92 -1.48
CA LEU A 215 4.85 15.84 -2.47
C LEU A 215 4.82 16.40 -3.91
N VAL A 216 5.82 16.03 -4.71
CA VAL A 216 5.90 16.24 -6.16
C VAL A 216 5.15 15.09 -6.86
N PRO A 217 4.42 15.32 -7.98
CA PRO A 217 3.75 14.23 -8.69
C PRO A 217 4.81 13.33 -9.35
N ALA A 218 4.79 12.03 -9.06
CA ALA A 218 5.72 11.08 -9.66
C ALA A 218 5.37 10.88 -11.14
N SER A 219 6.30 11.23 -12.02
CA SER A 219 6.43 10.63 -13.36
C SER A 219 7.27 9.33 -13.27
N GLY A 220 7.24 8.68 -12.10
CA GLY A 220 8.27 7.76 -11.64
C GLY A 220 7.92 6.29 -11.83
N ASP A 221 8.93 5.45 -11.75
CA ASP A 221 8.80 4.01 -11.68
C ASP A 221 7.81 3.57 -10.60
N LEU A 222 7.14 2.43 -10.83
CA LEU A 222 6.21 1.85 -9.88
C LEU A 222 6.94 0.82 -9.00
N VAL A 223 6.69 0.83 -7.69
CA VAL A 223 7.24 -0.16 -6.74
C VAL A 223 6.10 -0.95 -6.09
N ALA A 224 6.08 -2.26 -6.27
CA ALA A 224 5.13 -3.13 -5.58
C ALA A 224 5.71 -3.66 -4.27
N ILE A 225 4.89 -3.71 -3.23
CA ILE A 225 5.22 -4.33 -1.94
C ILE A 225 4.34 -5.56 -1.79
N ILE A 226 4.97 -6.71 -1.57
CA ILE A 226 4.35 -8.01 -1.44
C ILE A 226 4.53 -8.49 -0.01
N MET A 227 3.42 -8.79 0.66
CA MET A 227 3.42 -9.39 1.99
C MET A 227 2.43 -10.54 2.08
N ALA A 228 2.60 -11.41 3.07
CA ALA A 228 1.74 -12.55 3.27
C ALA A 228 1.84 -13.08 4.71
N GLY A 229 0.95 -14.02 5.02
CA GLY A 229 0.88 -14.71 6.31
C GLY A 229 -0.04 -14.00 7.31
N PRO A 230 -0.05 -14.44 8.57
CA PRO A 230 -0.90 -13.84 9.59
C PRO A 230 -0.45 -12.42 9.94
N SER A 231 -1.41 -11.49 9.94
CA SER A 231 -1.19 -10.10 10.38
C SER A 231 -0.84 -9.97 11.86
N SER A 232 -1.05 -11.04 12.62
CA SER A 232 -0.91 -11.14 14.08
C SER A 232 0.45 -11.66 14.55
N HIS A 233 1.33 -12.15 13.66
CA HIS A 233 2.66 -12.60 14.06
C HIS A 233 3.42 -11.46 14.75
N SER A 234 3.53 -11.57 16.08
CA SER A 234 4.26 -10.65 16.96
C SER A 234 3.84 -9.17 16.98
N GLN A 235 2.58 -8.89 17.32
CA GLN A 235 2.23 -7.62 18.00
C GLN A 235 2.56 -7.66 19.51
N VAL A 236 3.43 -8.58 19.95
CA VAL A 236 3.75 -8.81 21.37
C VAL A 236 4.85 -7.84 21.82
N GLY A 237 4.42 -6.75 22.45
CA GLY A 237 5.26 -5.74 23.09
C GLY A 237 4.55 -4.38 23.08
N ASP A 238 4.40 -3.78 24.27
CA ASP A 238 3.60 -2.58 24.53
C ASP A 238 3.84 -1.46 23.50
N GLY A 239 2.92 -1.30 22.53
CA GLY A 239 2.73 -0.03 21.80
C GLY A 239 3.34 0.15 20.40
N LYS A 240 3.84 -0.87 19.71
CA LYS A 240 4.45 -0.67 18.38
C LYS A 240 3.53 -1.06 17.23
N ASN A 241 3.03 -0.04 16.53
CA ASN A 241 2.23 -0.11 15.32
C ASN A 241 3.15 -0.53 14.13
N PRO A 242 3.15 -1.79 13.67
CA PRO A 242 4.13 -2.27 12.69
C PRO A 242 3.92 -1.64 11.29
N SER A 243 2.68 -1.25 10.95
CA SER A 243 2.43 -0.49 9.74
C SER A 243 2.99 0.93 9.81
N ARG A 244 3.02 1.57 11.00
CA ARG A 244 3.78 2.83 11.20
C ARG A 244 5.28 2.63 10.94
N HIS A 245 5.85 1.50 11.33
CA HIS A 245 7.25 1.18 11.06
C HIS A 245 7.50 1.01 9.56
N LEU A 246 6.68 0.22 8.85
CA LEU A 246 6.76 0.12 7.39
C LEU A 246 6.64 1.51 6.73
N ARG A 247 5.66 2.30 7.16
CA ARG A 247 5.43 3.65 6.64
C ARG A 247 6.67 4.52 6.80
N ASN A 248 7.19 4.65 8.02
CA ASN A 248 8.28 5.59 8.31
C ASN A 248 9.61 5.15 7.69
N HIS A 249 9.87 3.85 7.64
CA HIS A 249 11.18 3.33 7.26
C HIS A 249 11.27 2.85 5.82
N VAL A 250 10.15 2.60 5.16
CA VAL A 250 10.12 2.04 3.80
C VAL A 250 9.29 2.91 2.87
N LEU A 251 8.02 3.17 3.20
CA LEU A 251 7.14 3.93 2.28
C LEU A 251 7.59 5.38 2.15
N ALA A 252 7.67 6.11 3.27
CA ALA A 252 7.95 7.54 3.28
C ALA A 252 9.25 7.92 2.55
N PRO A 253 10.37 7.16 2.68
CA PRO A 253 11.57 7.42 1.88
C PRO A 253 11.39 7.24 0.37
N LEU A 254 10.45 6.39 -0.07
CA LEU A 254 10.18 6.13 -1.48
C LEU A 254 9.18 7.13 -2.09
N LEU A 255 8.32 7.73 -1.26
CA LEU A 255 7.34 8.72 -1.72
C LEU A 255 8.00 9.93 -2.37
N GLY A 256 7.34 10.45 -3.41
CA GLY A 256 7.85 11.55 -4.23
C GLY A 256 8.86 11.12 -5.30
N ARG A 257 9.34 9.86 -5.29
CA ARG A 257 10.14 9.26 -6.37
C ARG A 257 9.43 8.12 -7.07
N PHE A 258 8.68 7.32 -6.31
CA PHE A 258 7.97 6.16 -6.82
C PHE A 258 6.50 6.22 -6.40
N ASP A 259 5.65 5.65 -7.24
CA ASP A 259 4.28 5.29 -6.87
C ASP A 259 4.27 3.87 -6.30
N LEU A 260 3.55 3.68 -5.20
CA LEU A 260 3.67 2.48 -4.37
C LEU A 260 2.42 1.60 -4.46
N GLY A 261 2.62 0.31 -4.74
CA GLY A 261 1.61 -0.74 -4.70
C GLY A 261 1.73 -1.60 -3.43
N LEU A 262 0.64 -2.12 -2.87
CA LEU A 262 0.67 -3.11 -1.79
C LEU A 262 -0.27 -4.29 -2.07
N PHE A 263 0.27 -5.50 -2.17
CA PHE A 263 -0.49 -6.70 -2.53
C PHE A 263 -0.30 -7.79 -1.50
N ILE A 264 -1.42 -8.31 -1.01
CA ILE A 264 -1.45 -9.22 0.12
C ILE A 264 -2.47 -10.33 -0.14
N THR A 265 -2.08 -11.56 0.07
CA THR A 265 -2.99 -12.69 0.25
C THR A 265 -2.80 -13.30 1.62
N CYS A 266 -3.90 -13.79 2.18
CA CYS A 266 -3.93 -14.33 3.52
C CYS A 266 -5.06 -15.37 3.66
N ASP A 267 -5.08 -16.06 4.80
CA ASP A 267 -6.21 -16.87 5.18
C ASP A 267 -7.41 -15.97 5.53
N GLU A 268 -8.63 -16.49 5.36
CA GLU A 268 -9.86 -15.72 5.61
C GLU A 268 -9.93 -15.14 7.04
N LEU A 269 -9.36 -15.87 8.01
CA LEU A 269 -9.33 -15.46 9.41
C LEU A 269 -8.42 -14.25 9.68
N ASP A 270 -7.44 -13.99 8.80
CA ASP A 270 -6.46 -12.91 8.98
C ASP A 270 -6.86 -11.58 8.34
N VAL A 271 -7.96 -11.56 7.58
CA VAL A 271 -8.43 -10.37 6.83
C VAL A 271 -8.62 -9.16 7.73
N GLY A 272 -9.25 -9.34 8.90
CA GLY A 272 -9.51 -8.23 9.81
C GLY A 272 -8.24 -7.56 10.32
N GLY A 273 -7.22 -8.36 10.65
CA GLY A 273 -5.93 -7.83 11.09
C GLY A 273 -5.14 -7.19 9.94
N TRP A 274 -5.21 -7.73 8.73
CA TRP A 274 -4.61 -7.10 7.54
C TRP A 274 -5.28 -5.78 7.19
N LYS A 275 -6.61 -5.68 7.22
CA LYS A 275 -7.32 -4.39 7.04
C LYS A 275 -6.84 -3.36 8.06
N THR A 276 -6.74 -3.76 9.34
CA THR A 276 -6.22 -2.89 10.40
C THR A 276 -4.78 -2.44 10.13
N TYR A 277 -3.93 -3.35 9.64
CA TYR A 277 -2.54 -3.06 9.28
C TYR A 277 -2.45 -2.06 8.11
N ILE A 278 -3.24 -2.25 7.06
CA ILE A 278 -3.15 -1.50 5.81
C ILE A 278 -3.84 -0.13 5.90
N ASN A 279 -4.94 -0.01 6.65
CA ASN A 279 -5.70 1.25 6.77
C ASN A 279 -4.85 2.53 6.95
N PRO A 280 -3.85 2.59 7.85
CA PRO A 280 -3.01 3.78 8.01
C PRO A 280 -2.03 4.04 6.84
N LEU A 281 -1.92 3.11 5.88
CA LEU A 281 -1.02 3.18 4.73
C LEU A 281 -1.71 3.69 3.46
N TYR A 282 -3.04 3.61 3.34
CA TYR A 282 -3.74 3.96 2.10
C TYR A 282 -3.41 5.33 1.50
N PRO A 283 -3.23 6.42 2.28
CA PRO A 283 -2.89 7.72 1.70
C PRO A 283 -1.55 7.75 0.96
N TYR A 284 -0.72 6.71 1.10
CA TYR A 284 0.62 6.60 0.53
C TYR A 284 0.69 5.57 -0.61
N LEU A 285 -0.41 4.91 -0.94
CA LEU A 285 -0.45 3.83 -1.92
C LEU A 285 -1.20 4.28 -3.18
N PHE A 286 -0.56 4.12 -4.33
CA PHE A 286 -1.16 4.29 -5.64
C PHE A 286 -2.17 3.18 -5.96
N GLY A 287 -1.85 1.94 -5.55
CA GLY A 287 -2.69 0.78 -5.75
C GLY A 287 -2.53 -0.23 -4.63
N TRP A 288 -3.56 -1.00 -4.33
CA TRP A 288 -3.46 -2.09 -3.38
C TRP A 288 -4.53 -3.14 -3.63
N ASP A 289 -4.26 -4.36 -3.19
CA ASP A 289 -5.25 -5.44 -3.20
C ASP A 289 -5.00 -6.41 -2.03
N LEU A 290 -6.08 -6.90 -1.45
CA LEU A 290 -6.09 -7.84 -0.33
C LEU A 290 -7.05 -8.99 -0.67
N GLN A 291 -6.49 -10.16 -1.00
CA GLN A 291 -7.29 -11.32 -1.40
C GLN A 291 -7.23 -12.46 -0.36
N PRO A 292 -8.32 -12.66 0.41
CA PRO A 292 -8.41 -13.81 1.31
C PRO A 292 -8.78 -15.11 0.63
N GLY A 293 -8.40 -16.22 1.27
CA GLY A 293 -8.88 -17.56 0.89
C GLY A 293 -8.42 -18.00 -0.50
N THR A 294 -7.39 -17.35 -1.05
CA THR A 294 -6.83 -17.70 -2.35
C THR A 294 -6.29 -19.13 -2.27
N ALA A 295 -6.74 -19.99 -3.18
CA ALA A 295 -6.26 -21.36 -3.25
C ALA A 295 -4.72 -21.36 -3.34
N LEU A 296 -4.08 -22.12 -2.45
CA LEU A 296 -2.64 -22.28 -2.48
C LEU A 296 -2.26 -23.19 -3.65
N PRO A 297 -1.06 -23.02 -4.25
CA PRO A 297 -0.62 -23.89 -5.32
C PRO A 297 -0.53 -25.33 -4.83
N ASP A 298 -0.89 -26.29 -5.69
CA ASP A 298 -0.84 -27.72 -5.39
C ASP A 298 0.50 -28.11 -4.76
N ILE A 299 0.47 -28.55 -3.50
CA ILE A 299 1.67 -28.87 -2.73
C ILE A 299 2.55 -29.90 -3.45
N ASP A 300 1.95 -30.81 -4.22
CA ASP A 300 2.62 -31.86 -4.99
C ASP A 300 3.40 -31.35 -6.21
N GLN A 301 3.28 -30.07 -6.52
CA GLN A 301 4.03 -29.37 -7.56
C GLN A 301 5.06 -28.41 -6.96
N THR A 302 5.07 -28.26 -5.64
CA THR A 302 5.97 -27.37 -4.94
C THR A 302 7.14 -28.13 -4.35
N ARG A 303 8.14 -27.38 -3.91
CA ARG A 303 9.25 -27.91 -3.12
C ARG A 303 8.83 -28.55 -1.78
N PHE A 304 7.62 -28.26 -1.32
CA PHE A 304 7.07 -28.77 -0.07
C PHE A 304 6.42 -30.15 -0.22
N LYS A 305 6.37 -30.73 -1.43
CA LYS A 305 5.93 -32.10 -1.69
C LYS A 305 6.77 -33.15 -0.96
N ASP A 306 8.06 -33.17 -1.29
CA ASP A 306 9.01 -34.23 -0.93
C ASP A 306 10.08 -33.75 0.06
N GLY A 307 10.25 -32.42 0.18
CA GLY A 307 11.28 -31.79 0.98
C GLY A 307 11.22 -32.28 2.42
N PRO A 308 12.33 -32.77 3.00
CA PRO A 308 12.29 -33.41 4.30
C PRO A 308 11.78 -32.43 5.37
N CYS A 309 10.52 -32.64 5.77
CA CYS A 309 10.03 -32.50 7.14
C CYS A 309 10.82 -33.44 8.09
N LYS A 310 12.10 -33.67 7.85
CA LYS A 310 13.02 -34.51 8.60
C LYS A 310 14.26 -33.70 8.97
N ILE A 311 14.09 -32.42 9.30
CA ILE A 311 15.11 -31.72 10.07
C ILE A 311 15.24 -32.46 11.40
N LYS A 312 16.21 -33.38 11.48
CA LYS A 312 16.48 -34.17 12.67
C LYS A 312 16.65 -33.22 13.86
N GLY A 313 15.69 -33.20 14.78
CA GLY A 313 15.82 -32.52 16.07
C GLY A 313 14.96 -31.26 16.29
N LEU A 314 14.12 -30.84 15.33
CA LEU A 314 13.03 -29.90 15.63
C LEU A 314 11.76 -30.72 15.97
N ARG A 315 11.16 -30.48 17.14
CA ARG A 315 9.92 -31.16 17.55
C ARG A 315 8.81 -30.76 16.58
N ASN A 316 8.13 -31.76 16.00
CA ASN A 316 7.00 -31.68 15.05
C ASN A 316 7.30 -30.97 13.73
N SER A 317 8.10 -31.61 12.88
CA SER A 317 8.52 -31.14 11.57
C SER A 317 7.41 -31.00 10.51
N ALA A 318 6.21 -31.54 10.74
CA ALA A 318 5.08 -31.43 9.81
C ALA A 318 4.38 -30.05 9.91
N ASP A 319 4.11 -29.57 11.12
CA ASP A 319 3.44 -28.28 11.34
C ASP A 319 4.31 -27.13 10.83
N HIS A 320 5.61 -27.17 11.12
CA HIS A 320 6.55 -26.13 10.69
C HIS A 320 6.71 -26.05 9.16
N CYS A 321 6.66 -27.20 8.48
CA CYS A 321 6.69 -27.23 7.01
C CYS A 321 5.39 -26.70 6.42
N ARG A 322 4.25 -27.06 7.02
CA ARG A 322 2.95 -26.51 6.66
C ARG A 322 2.95 -25.00 6.79
N ASP A 323 3.47 -24.44 7.89
CA ASP A 323 3.54 -22.99 8.10
C ASP A 323 4.36 -22.29 7.00
N TYR A 324 5.50 -22.86 6.61
CA TYR A 324 6.28 -22.31 5.49
C TYR A 324 5.56 -22.44 4.15
N TYR A 325 4.93 -23.57 3.88
CA TYR A 325 4.12 -23.77 2.67
C TYR A 325 2.99 -22.75 2.60
N LEU A 326 2.25 -22.53 3.71
CA LEU A 326 1.20 -21.51 3.80
C LEU A 326 1.78 -20.12 3.55
N GLN A 327 2.85 -19.75 4.26
CA GLN A 327 3.46 -18.43 4.15
C GLN A 327 3.96 -18.14 2.73
N TYR A 328 4.71 -19.07 2.14
CA TYR A 328 5.30 -18.87 0.82
C TYR A 328 4.29 -19.06 -0.32
N GLY A 329 3.28 -19.91 -0.14
CA GLY A 329 2.16 -20.03 -1.07
C GLY A 329 1.36 -18.74 -1.13
N HIS A 330 1.11 -18.12 0.03
CA HIS A 330 0.51 -16.78 0.08
C HIS A 330 1.44 -15.70 -0.49
N LEU A 331 2.75 -15.75 -0.27
CA LEU A 331 3.68 -14.80 -0.91
C LEU A 331 3.61 -14.89 -2.45
N LEU A 332 3.59 -16.11 -2.99
CA LEU A 332 3.46 -16.32 -4.43
C LEU A 332 2.10 -15.85 -4.95
N ASN A 333 1.02 -16.13 -4.23
CA ASN A 333 -0.31 -15.64 -4.57
C ASN A 333 -0.38 -14.11 -4.53
N SER A 334 0.29 -13.46 -3.59
CA SER A 334 0.40 -12.00 -3.49
C SER A 334 1.18 -11.41 -4.67
N PHE A 335 2.24 -12.08 -5.11
CA PHE A 335 2.95 -11.70 -6.33
C PHE A 335 2.08 -11.88 -7.59
N ASN A 336 1.28 -12.94 -7.66
CA ASN A 336 0.32 -13.13 -8.76
C ASN A 336 -0.82 -12.12 -8.72
N LEU A 337 -1.27 -11.72 -7.53
CA LEU A 337 -2.26 -10.68 -7.33
C LEU A 337 -1.77 -9.33 -7.89
N MET A 338 -0.51 -8.97 -7.61
CA MET A 338 0.16 -7.83 -8.24
C MET A 338 0.16 -7.94 -9.77
N ARG A 339 0.49 -9.10 -10.34
CA ARG A 339 0.47 -9.30 -11.81
C ARG A 339 -0.92 -9.18 -12.42
N ASN A 340 -1.96 -9.64 -11.72
CA ASN A 340 -3.34 -9.47 -12.15
C ASN A 340 -3.73 -8.00 -12.12
N PHE A 341 -3.28 -7.25 -11.12
CA PHE A 341 -3.43 -5.80 -11.05
C PHE A 341 -2.72 -5.10 -12.22
N GLU A 342 -1.46 -5.47 -12.53
CA GLU A 342 -0.73 -5.00 -13.73
C GLU A 342 -1.56 -5.15 -15.00
N LEU A 343 -2.10 -6.36 -15.23
CA LEU A 343 -2.91 -6.67 -16.42
C LEU A 343 -4.23 -5.89 -16.45
N LYS A 344 -4.92 -5.80 -15.31
CA LYS A 344 -6.21 -5.10 -15.20
C LYS A 344 -6.06 -3.60 -15.46
N HIS A 345 -4.96 -3.01 -15.01
CA HIS A 345 -4.73 -1.56 -15.06
C HIS A 345 -3.77 -1.14 -16.18
N LEU A 346 -3.36 -2.06 -17.05
CA LEU A 346 -2.43 -1.82 -18.17
C LEU A 346 -1.15 -1.09 -17.74
N LEU A 347 -0.58 -1.52 -16.60
CA LEU A 347 0.64 -0.95 -16.01
C LEU A 347 1.63 -2.05 -15.64
N GLN A 348 2.86 -1.67 -15.30
CA GLN A 348 3.90 -2.62 -14.88
C GLN A 348 4.72 -2.05 -13.73
N PHE A 349 4.93 -2.85 -12.69
CA PHE A 349 5.84 -2.49 -11.60
C PHE A 349 7.29 -2.65 -12.06
N SER A 350 8.11 -1.63 -11.85
CA SER A 350 9.55 -1.65 -12.17
C SER A 350 10.33 -2.44 -11.12
N TYR A 351 9.92 -2.29 -9.85
CA TYR A 351 10.56 -2.94 -8.71
C TYR A 351 9.56 -3.62 -7.80
N VAL A 352 10.04 -4.62 -7.06
CA VAL A 352 9.24 -5.39 -6.12
C VAL A 352 10.00 -5.54 -4.81
N ILE A 353 9.30 -5.30 -3.70
CA ILE A 353 9.76 -5.54 -2.32
C ILE A 353 8.94 -6.70 -1.76
N LYS A 354 9.60 -7.78 -1.34
CA LYS A 354 9.04 -8.76 -0.42
C LYS A 354 9.33 -8.31 1.00
N ALA A 355 8.30 -8.13 1.82
CA ALA A 355 8.46 -7.73 3.21
C ALA A 355 7.54 -8.54 4.13
N ARG A 356 7.88 -8.59 5.42
CA ARG A 356 6.96 -9.08 6.46
C ARG A 356 6.29 -7.92 7.18
N ALA A 357 5.06 -8.14 7.63
CA ALA A 357 4.28 -7.14 8.36
C ALA A 357 4.80 -6.86 9.78
N ASP A 358 5.59 -7.76 10.35
CA ASP A 358 6.02 -7.72 11.75
C ASP A 358 7.43 -7.15 11.96
N LEU A 359 8.01 -6.54 10.92
CA LEU A 359 9.33 -5.93 11.00
C LEU A 359 9.30 -4.59 11.74
N GLN A 360 10.17 -4.49 12.73
CA GLN A 360 10.59 -3.26 13.37
C GLN A 360 11.94 -2.83 12.81
N TYR A 361 12.10 -1.54 12.58
CA TYR A 361 13.33 -0.96 12.05
C TYR A 361 14.01 -0.10 13.11
N LYS A 362 15.33 0.03 13.01
CA LYS A 362 16.07 1.02 13.81
C LYS A 362 15.62 2.43 13.38
N PRO A 363 15.36 3.36 14.31
CA PRO A 363 14.91 4.73 14.01
C PRO A 363 15.68 5.43 12.86
N ASP A 364 17.00 5.27 12.83
CA ASP A 364 17.85 5.94 11.84
C ASP A 364 18.08 5.13 10.55
N ASN A 365 17.59 3.89 10.49
CA ASN A 365 17.73 3.04 9.31
C ASN A 365 16.46 3.14 8.47
N VAL A 366 16.55 3.86 7.37
CA VAL A 366 15.49 4.00 6.39
C VAL A 366 15.91 3.39 5.06
N PHE A 367 14.94 2.89 4.30
CA PHE A 367 15.15 2.43 2.94
C PHE A 367 15.63 3.59 2.08
N ARG A 368 16.65 3.35 1.25
CA ARG A 368 17.20 4.40 0.37
C ARG A 368 16.71 4.16 -1.06
N PRO A 369 15.97 5.10 -1.68
CA PRO A 369 15.56 5.01 -3.08
C PRO A 369 16.69 4.65 -4.05
N ALA A 370 17.88 5.18 -3.81
CA ALA A 370 19.08 4.93 -4.59
C ALA A 370 19.45 3.43 -4.67
N TRP A 371 18.99 2.59 -3.74
CA TRP A 371 19.20 1.15 -3.83
C TRP A 371 18.47 0.51 -5.01
N PHE A 372 17.35 1.07 -5.49
CA PHE A 372 16.72 0.64 -6.73
C PHE A 372 17.44 1.20 -7.96
N GLU A 373 17.71 2.51 -7.95
CA GLU A 373 18.33 3.24 -9.07
C GLU A 373 19.72 2.69 -9.44
N HIS A 374 20.44 2.10 -8.47
CA HIS A 374 21.77 1.54 -8.67
C HIS A 374 21.81 0.01 -8.53
N LEU A 375 20.66 -0.65 -8.51
CA LEU A 375 20.62 -2.11 -8.43
C LEU A 375 21.08 -2.69 -9.77
N PRO A 376 22.17 -3.48 -9.82
CA PRO A 376 22.56 -4.10 -11.08
C PRO A 376 21.47 -5.06 -11.56
N GLU A 377 21.44 -5.31 -12.87
CA GLU A 377 20.56 -6.34 -13.42
C GLU A 377 20.78 -7.68 -12.72
N ARG A 378 19.72 -8.47 -12.61
CA ARG A 378 19.75 -9.80 -11.97
C ARG A 378 20.32 -9.79 -10.55
N THR A 379 20.11 -8.70 -9.81
CA THR A 379 20.56 -8.57 -8.43
C THR A 379 19.37 -8.46 -7.49
N VAL A 380 19.41 -9.21 -6.39
CA VAL A 380 18.50 -9.02 -5.26
C VAL A 380 19.20 -8.25 -4.14
N GLY A 381 18.52 -7.27 -3.58
CA GLY A 381 18.91 -6.62 -2.34
C GLY A 381 18.28 -7.34 -1.15
N ALA A 382 19.08 -7.64 -0.13
CA ALA A 382 18.62 -8.23 1.12
C ALA A 382 19.13 -7.43 2.31
N THR A 383 18.42 -7.50 3.43
CA THR A 383 18.89 -6.87 4.66
C THR A 383 20.16 -7.55 5.17
N SER A 384 21.13 -6.75 5.60
CA SER A 384 22.41 -7.24 6.16
C SER A 384 22.27 -8.02 7.47
N THR A 385 21.12 -7.96 8.13
CA THR A 385 20.85 -8.66 9.40
C THR A 385 19.59 -9.50 9.30
N GLU A 386 19.63 -10.66 9.94
CA GLU A 386 18.49 -11.54 10.22
C GLU A 386 18.51 -11.88 11.71
N PHE A 387 17.34 -12.14 12.31
CA PHE A 387 17.15 -12.38 13.75
C PHE A 387 17.99 -13.55 14.31
N HIS A 388 18.61 -14.37 13.45
CA HIS A 388 19.40 -15.54 13.82
C HIS A 388 20.88 -15.51 13.40
N MET A 389 21.34 -14.45 12.72
CA MET A 389 22.75 -14.32 12.30
C MET A 389 23.55 -13.41 13.23
N ARG A 390 24.79 -13.80 13.53
CA ARG A 390 25.67 -13.10 14.49
C ARG A 390 26.44 -11.93 13.87
N ASP A 391 26.56 -11.90 12.55
CA ASP A 391 27.44 -11.01 11.78
C ASP A 391 26.72 -10.42 10.56
N ARG A 392 27.05 -9.18 10.17
CA ARG A 392 26.62 -8.64 8.86
C ARG A 392 27.41 -9.39 7.79
N TRP A 393 26.78 -9.83 6.69
CA TRP A 393 27.52 -10.57 5.65
C TRP A 393 28.71 -9.80 5.07
N MET A 394 28.62 -8.46 5.04
CA MET A 394 29.71 -7.58 4.62
C MET A 394 30.94 -7.63 5.54
N GLU A 395 30.80 -8.18 6.75
CA GLU A 395 31.86 -8.25 7.77
C GLU A 395 32.56 -9.63 7.78
N ARG A 396 32.22 -10.54 6.86
CA ARG A 396 32.87 -11.86 6.75
C ARG A 396 34.19 -11.76 5.99
N GLU A 397 35.26 -12.28 6.59
CA GLU A 397 36.54 -12.53 5.93
C GLU A 397 36.89 -14.04 5.94
N PRO A 398 36.98 -14.71 4.77
CA PRO A 398 36.70 -14.19 3.43
C PRO A 398 35.19 -13.98 3.18
N PRO A 399 34.81 -13.16 2.18
CA PRO A 399 33.42 -12.99 1.76
C PRO A 399 32.93 -14.29 1.10
N LEU A 400 32.51 -15.24 1.94
CA LEU A 400 31.90 -16.48 1.48
C LEU A 400 30.43 -16.21 1.18
N TRP A 401 29.95 -16.71 0.04
CA TRP A 401 28.53 -16.81 -0.24
C TRP A 401 27.85 -17.43 0.99
N PRO A 402 26.82 -16.79 1.54
CA PRO A 402 26.34 -17.23 2.84
C PRO A 402 25.64 -18.58 2.66
N ASN A 403 25.82 -19.46 3.65
CA ASN A 403 25.00 -20.66 3.74
C ASN A 403 23.50 -20.33 3.87
N GLY A 404 23.09 -19.07 4.07
CA GLY A 404 21.69 -18.64 4.05
C GLY A 404 21.52 -17.15 3.80
N MET A 405 20.40 -16.77 3.19
CA MET A 405 20.04 -15.40 2.83
C MET A 405 18.84 -14.95 3.67
N SER A 406 18.91 -13.75 4.27
CA SER A 406 17.78 -13.12 4.94
C SER A 406 16.60 -13.06 3.98
N ASP A 407 15.52 -13.75 4.33
CA ASP A 407 14.30 -13.77 3.54
C ASP A 407 13.30 -12.71 4.02
N GLN A 408 13.54 -12.06 5.16
CA GLN A 408 12.55 -11.24 5.87
C GLN A 408 12.16 -9.98 5.09
N PHE A 409 13.15 -9.39 4.41
CA PHE A 409 12.98 -8.21 3.56
C PHE A 409 13.96 -8.31 2.38
N VAL A 410 13.40 -8.49 1.19
CA VAL A 410 14.13 -8.69 -0.07
C VAL A 410 13.54 -7.77 -1.12
N PHE A 411 14.36 -7.18 -1.97
CA PHE A 411 13.87 -6.33 -3.05
C PHE A 411 14.69 -6.51 -4.32
N GLY A 412 14.09 -6.18 -5.46
CA GLY A 412 14.78 -6.25 -6.74
C GLY A 412 13.97 -5.65 -7.88
N SER A 413 14.53 -5.67 -9.08
CA SER A 413 13.74 -5.41 -10.28
C SER A 413 12.63 -6.47 -10.40
N ARG A 414 11.52 -6.11 -11.04
CA ARG A 414 10.35 -6.99 -11.18
C ARG A 414 10.69 -8.34 -11.82
N ASP A 415 11.56 -8.35 -12.83
CA ASP A 415 12.01 -9.59 -13.47
C ASP A 415 12.95 -10.43 -12.57
N THR A 416 13.80 -9.78 -11.79
CA THR A 416 14.64 -10.49 -10.81
C THR A 416 13.78 -11.09 -9.69
N MET A 417 12.78 -10.36 -9.22
CA MET A 417 11.88 -10.83 -8.18
C MET A 417 10.93 -11.93 -8.66
N LYS A 418 10.62 -11.99 -9.96
CA LYS A 418 9.96 -13.17 -10.56
C LYS A 418 10.83 -14.42 -10.35
N ILE A 419 12.13 -14.35 -10.64
CA ILE A 419 13.05 -15.47 -10.44
C ILE A 419 13.13 -15.83 -8.95
N TYR A 420 13.14 -14.83 -8.06
CA TYR A 420 13.08 -15.07 -6.61
C TYR A 420 11.82 -15.86 -6.20
N PHE A 421 10.63 -15.49 -6.70
CA PHE A 421 9.39 -16.20 -6.37
C PHE A 421 9.26 -17.58 -7.04
N ASP A 422 9.94 -17.82 -8.16
CA ASP A 422 10.04 -19.15 -8.78
C ASP A 422 10.71 -20.18 -7.82
N LEU A 423 11.39 -19.72 -6.75
CA LEU A 423 11.91 -20.57 -5.66
C LEU A 423 10.85 -21.54 -5.12
N PHE A 424 9.59 -21.13 -5.06
CA PHE A 424 8.49 -21.94 -4.55
C PHE A 424 8.36 -23.30 -5.26
N TYR A 425 8.75 -23.34 -6.53
CA TYR A 425 8.71 -24.51 -7.41
C TYR A 425 10.08 -25.20 -7.57
N SER A 426 11.12 -24.76 -6.86
CA SER A 426 12.45 -25.37 -6.92
C SER A 426 12.42 -26.82 -6.41
N LYS A 427 13.08 -27.75 -7.11
CA LYS A 427 13.13 -29.17 -6.69
C LYS A 427 14.28 -29.49 -5.74
N ARG A 428 14.84 -28.48 -5.08
CA ARG A 428 16.04 -28.64 -4.23
C ARG A 428 15.64 -29.20 -2.85
N GLU A 429 16.18 -30.38 -2.53
CA GLU A 429 15.84 -31.17 -1.32
C GLU A 429 16.80 -30.98 -0.14
N ASP A 430 17.90 -30.24 -0.31
CA ASP A 430 19.11 -30.39 0.51
C ASP A 430 19.10 -29.68 1.88
N HIS A 431 18.17 -28.74 2.13
CA HIS A 431 18.13 -28.00 3.40
C HIS A 431 16.71 -27.64 3.87
N GLY A 432 16.50 -27.66 5.19
CA GLY A 432 15.22 -27.36 5.82
C GLY A 432 15.06 -25.93 6.36
N TRP A 433 16.07 -25.08 6.21
CA TRP A 433 16.02 -23.66 6.60
C TRP A 433 15.80 -22.80 5.38
N VAL A 434 14.81 -21.91 5.43
CA VAL A 434 14.35 -21.19 4.24
C VAL A 434 15.40 -20.23 3.71
N GLU A 435 16.25 -19.71 4.59
CA GLU A 435 17.33 -18.81 4.25
C GLU A 435 18.39 -19.54 3.41
N VAL A 436 18.73 -20.78 3.78
CA VAL A 436 19.66 -21.64 3.03
C VAL A 436 19.11 -21.96 1.65
N ILE A 437 17.82 -22.24 1.60
CA ILE A 437 17.08 -22.54 0.39
C ILE A 437 17.09 -21.33 -0.55
N VAL A 438 16.76 -20.14 -0.05
CA VAL A 438 16.78 -18.89 -0.82
C VAL A 438 18.18 -18.64 -1.36
N ALA A 439 19.22 -18.75 -0.51
CA ALA A 439 20.61 -18.56 -0.95
C ALA A 439 21.03 -19.55 -2.03
N GLY A 440 20.64 -20.82 -1.91
CA GLY A 440 20.90 -21.87 -2.89
C GLY A 440 20.21 -21.61 -4.22
N HIS A 441 18.94 -21.22 -4.20
CA HIS A 441 18.16 -20.89 -5.40
C HIS A 441 18.70 -19.66 -6.12
N VAL A 442 19.00 -18.59 -5.38
CA VAL A 442 19.61 -17.37 -5.95
C VAL A 442 20.95 -17.69 -6.63
N GLN A 443 21.75 -18.57 -6.03
CA GLN A 443 23.01 -19.04 -6.62
C GLN A 443 22.76 -19.88 -7.89
N GLU A 444 21.84 -20.84 -7.86
CA GLU A 444 21.48 -21.68 -9.02
C GLU A 444 20.96 -20.87 -10.20
N MET A 445 20.21 -19.81 -9.92
CA MET A 445 19.65 -18.92 -10.93
C MET A 445 20.63 -17.83 -11.39
N ASN A 446 21.90 -17.89 -10.95
CA ASN A 446 22.93 -16.90 -11.28
C ASN A 446 22.45 -15.47 -11.00
N LEU A 447 21.87 -15.26 -9.83
CA LEU A 447 21.50 -13.94 -9.32
C LEU A 447 22.61 -13.43 -8.39
N SER A 448 22.92 -12.15 -8.51
CA SER A 448 23.79 -11.47 -7.55
C SER A 448 23.00 -11.08 -6.31
N VAL A 449 23.66 -11.01 -5.16
CA VAL A 449 23.07 -10.52 -3.91
C VAL A 449 23.87 -9.33 -3.45
N ILE A 450 23.20 -8.21 -3.20
CA ILE A 450 23.75 -7.12 -2.42
C ILE A 450 23.09 -7.09 -1.05
N THR A 451 23.87 -6.74 -0.04
CA THR A 451 23.32 -6.48 1.28
C THR A 451 23.19 -4.99 1.50
N VAL A 452 22.08 -4.61 2.14
CA VAL A 452 21.84 -3.22 2.50
C VAL A 452 21.80 -3.02 4.00
N GLU A 453 22.13 -1.81 4.40
CA GLU A 453 22.07 -1.37 5.80
C GLU A 453 20.63 -0.97 6.17
N LEU A 454 19.73 -1.94 6.14
CA LEU A 454 18.37 -1.83 6.66
C LEU A 454 18.18 -2.90 7.74
N GLN A 455 18.32 -2.50 9.00
CA GLN A 455 18.23 -3.44 10.12
C GLN A 455 16.77 -3.66 10.53
N THR A 456 16.40 -4.93 10.63
CA THR A 456 15.04 -5.36 10.96
C THR A 456 15.01 -6.31 12.15
N SER A 457 13.91 -6.33 12.90
CA SER A 457 13.68 -7.22 14.03
C SER A 457 12.19 -7.56 14.19
N GLN A 458 11.84 -8.68 14.81
CA GLN A 458 10.45 -9.09 15.10
C GLN A 458 10.07 -8.82 16.56
N ALA A 459 8.83 -8.48 16.90
CA ALA A 459 8.46 -8.36 18.31
C ALA A 459 8.44 -9.73 19.02
N GLY A 460 8.59 -9.80 20.34
CA GLY A 460 8.41 -11.07 21.09
C GLY A 460 9.57 -12.08 21.04
N GLY A 461 10.62 -11.84 20.27
CA GLY A 461 11.89 -12.55 20.47
C GLY A 461 12.42 -12.30 21.89
N LYS A 462 12.34 -13.27 22.81
CA LYS A 462 12.82 -13.13 24.23
C LYS A 462 14.30 -12.73 24.37
N LYS A 463 15.03 -12.58 23.27
CA LYS A 463 16.48 -12.48 23.17
C LYS A 463 16.81 -11.69 21.91
N PHE A 464 16.76 -10.38 21.96
CA PHE A 464 17.47 -9.62 20.94
C PHE A 464 18.98 -9.72 21.34
N VAL A 465 19.99 -9.68 20.48
CA VAL A 465 20.20 -8.75 19.36
C VAL A 465 21.62 -8.98 18.70
N ASN A 466 21.85 -8.32 17.55
CA ASN A 466 23.04 -7.74 16.84
C ASN A 466 24.44 -7.64 17.51
N GLY A 467 25.49 -7.60 16.65
CA GLY A 467 26.94 -7.56 16.96
C GLY A 467 27.61 -6.16 16.97
N LYS A 468 28.78 -6.06 17.63
CA LYS A 468 29.40 -4.83 18.20
C LYS A 468 29.44 -3.63 17.23
N ASP A 469 28.96 -2.47 17.71
CA ASP A 469 28.78 -1.14 17.07
C ASP A 469 27.45 -0.88 16.32
N GLY A 470 26.62 -1.92 16.20
CA GLY A 470 25.21 -1.90 15.79
C GLY A 470 24.31 -2.66 16.77
N VAL A 471 24.66 -2.66 18.06
CA VAL A 471 24.18 -3.61 19.08
C VAL A 471 22.99 -3.11 19.87
N TRP A 472 21.97 -3.94 19.99
CA TRP A 472 21.45 -4.24 21.32
C TRP A 472 21.97 -5.67 21.76
N VAL A 473 21.76 -6.23 22.98
CA VAL A 473 21.82 -7.71 23.32
C VAL A 473 21.12 -8.03 24.68
N LYS A 474 20.67 -9.26 25.05
CA LYS A 474 21.43 -10.50 25.43
C LYS A 474 20.74 -11.88 25.16
N THR A 475 21.45 -12.76 24.43
CA THR A 475 21.81 -14.22 24.62
C THR A 475 20.84 -15.28 25.20
N PRO A 476 21.06 -16.62 25.03
CA PRO A 476 21.64 -17.37 23.90
C PRO A 476 20.52 -18.10 23.14
N CYS A 477 20.39 -17.87 21.84
CA CYS A 477 19.66 -18.81 21.01
C CYS A 477 20.46 -20.13 20.97
N ARG A 478 19.80 -21.27 21.22
CA ARG A 478 20.44 -22.60 21.20
C ARG A 478 20.98 -22.95 19.81
N LEU A 479 20.45 -22.31 18.75
CA LEU A 479 20.95 -22.40 17.37
C LEU A 479 22.19 -21.54 17.13
N CYS A 480 22.32 -20.40 17.83
CA CYS A 480 23.50 -19.55 17.70
C CYS A 480 24.72 -20.11 18.45
N PHE A 481 24.57 -21.09 19.34
CA PHE A 481 25.64 -21.66 20.18
C PHE A 481 25.94 -23.13 19.84
N ASN A 482 26.41 -23.44 18.63
CA ASN A 482 27.34 -24.56 18.47
C ASN A 482 28.15 -24.47 17.15
N PRO A 483 29.32 -23.81 17.11
CA PRO A 483 30.17 -23.84 15.92
C PRO A 483 30.61 -25.25 15.51
N CYS A 484 30.51 -26.24 16.41
CA CYS A 484 30.86 -27.63 16.13
C CYS A 484 29.75 -28.44 15.43
N ARG A 485 28.53 -27.92 15.27
CA ARG A 485 27.45 -28.66 14.58
C ARG A 485 27.49 -28.56 13.06
N PHE A 486 28.19 -27.56 12.52
CA PHE A 486 28.16 -27.23 11.09
C PHE A 486 29.47 -27.56 10.36
N ARG A 487 30.46 -28.15 11.04
CA ARG A 487 31.69 -28.66 10.42
C ARG A 487 31.91 -30.13 10.79
N ASN A 488 32.47 -30.86 9.83
CA ASN A 488 32.95 -32.24 9.97
C ASN A 488 33.68 -32.43 11.32
N PRO A 489 33.29 -33.40 12.16
CA PRO A 489 33.81 -33.55 13.53
C PRO A 489 35.34 -33.67 13.65
N ASP A 490 36.04 -34.00 12.57
CA ASP A 490 37.50 -34.16 12.57
C ASP A 490 38.30 -32.84 12.67
N PHE A 491 37.65 -31.67 12.59
CA PHE A 491 38.32 -30.36 12.56
C PHE A 491 38.15 -29.49 13.81
N CYS A 492 37.57 -30.01 14.90
CA CYS A 492 37.38 -29.25 16.13
C CYS A 492 38.27 -29.79 17.27
N ASP A 493 39.48 -29.27 17.40
CA ASP A 493 40.26 -29.40 18.63
C ASP A 493 39.67 -28.46 19.70
N SER A 494 39.10 -29.05 20.75
CA SER A 494 38.43 -28.37 21.85
C SER A 494 39.35 -27.56 22.77
N SER A 495 40.67 -27.53 22.53
CA SER A 495 41.64 -27.08 23.54
C SER A 495 42.29 -25.71 23.32
N ASN A 496 42.14 -25.02 22.17
CA ASN A 496 42.77 -23.70 21.98
C ASN A 496 41.94 -22.71 21.16
N ASN A 497 41.51 -21.61 21.80
CA ASN A 497 40.83 -20.46 21.19
C ASN A 497 41.80 -19.50 20.46
N THR A 498 42.71 -20.02 19.63
CA THR A 498 43.55 -19.17 18.77
C THR A 498 43.77 -19.85 17.45
N VAL A 499 43.29 -19.23 16.37
CA VAL A 499 43.46 -19.74 15.01
C VAL A 499 44.56 -18.95 14.32
N VAL A 500 45.65 -19.64 13.98
CA VAL A 500 46.73 -19.16 13.11
C VAL A 500 46.40 -19.59 11.69
N PHE A 501 46.54 -18.71 10.69
CA PHE A 501 46.50 -19.11 9.28
C PHE A 501 47.80 -18.76 8.55
N ARG A 502 48.34 -19.77 7.86
CA ARG A 502 49.35 -19.63 6.80
C ARG A 502 48.63 -19.34 5.48
N SER A 503 49.22 -18.44 4.70
CA SER A 503 48.79 -18.07 3.35
C SER A 503 49.06 -19.17 2.33
N ALA A 504 48.13 -19.38 1.41
CA ALA A 504 48.40 -19.85 0.06
C ALA A 504 47.90 -18.77 -0.91
#